data_AF-A0A5N7ZAG5-F1
#
_entry.id   AF-A0A5N7ZAG5-F1
#
_cell.length_a   1.000
_cell.length_b   1.000
_cell.length_c   1.000
_cell.angle_alpha   90.00
_cell.angle_beta   90.00
_cell.angle_gamma   90.00
#
_symmetry.space_group_name_H-M   'P 1'
#
loop_
_entity.id
_entity.type
_entity.pdbx_description
1 polymer ?
#
loop_
_entity_poly.entity_id
_entity_poly.type
_entity_poly.pdbx_seq_one_letter_code
_entity_poly.pdbx_strand_id
1 'polypeptide(L)'
;MKEIKNISRSRAQESSAAIERLYITMRHLFNRGFYKPMGVSGETLREALLSLRPEIYGSIAEEKVELNGLLYVIERLPIGIEECRYINLTSDEGYSKSHFQSIVPPKRRRNCYRIDDEQMNIEI
;
A
#
# COMPACT_ATOMS: atom_id res chain seq x y z
N MET A 1 -5.54 16.04 -47.28
CA MET A 1 -5.98 15.35 -46.04
C MET A 1 -4.82 15.40 -45.05
N LYS A 2 -5.01 16.00 -43.86
CA LYS A 2 -3.96 16.08 -42.84
C LYS A 2 -3.81 14.68 -42.22
N GLU A 3 -2.62 14.11 -42.25
CA GLU A 3 -2.33 12.83 -41.57
C GLU A 3 -2.70 12.95 -40.09
N ILE A 4 -3.59 12.08 -39.64
CA ILE A 4 -3.89 11.93 -38.21
C ILE A 4 -2.67 11.26 -37.59
N LYS A 5 -1.76 12.06 -37.02
CA LYS A 5 -0.69 11.53 -36.18
C LYS A 5 -1.35 10.83 -34.99
N ASN A 6 -1.32 9.49 -35.00
CA ASN A 6 -1.58 8.70 -33.80
C ASN A 6 -0.45 8.97 -32.80
N ILE A 7 -0.62 9.99 -31.97
CA ILE A 7 0.28 10.27 -30.85
C ILE A 7 -0.03 9.22 -29.79
N SER A 8 0.63 8.06 -29.88
CA SER A 8 0.62 7.07 -28.81
C SER A 8 1.18 7.72 -27.55
N ARG A 9 0.47 7.61 -26.43
CA ARG A 9 0.96 8.12 -25.14
C ARG A 9 2.25 7.42 -24.77
N SER A 10 3.20 8.16 -24.21
CA SER A 10 4.40 7.54 -23.67
C SER A 10 4.07 6.83 -22.36
N ARG A 11 4.88 5.82 -22.01
CA ARG A 11 4.74 5.11 -20.74
C ARG A 11 4.75 6.06 -19.53
N ALA A 12 5.60 7.08 -19.57
CA ALA A 12 5.66 8.10 -18.52
C ALA A 12 4.34 8.88 -18.40
N GLN A 13 3.70 9.23 -19.51
CA GLN A 13 2.41 9.91 -19.51
C GLN A 13 1.29 9.01 -18.96
N GLU A 14 1.31 7.72 -19.29
CA GLU A 14 0.36 6.73 -18.74
C GLU A 14 0.53 6.59 -17.22
N SER A 15 1.76 6.48 -16.74
CA SER A 15 2.07 6.38 -15.32
C SER A 15 1.64 7.63 -14.55
N SER A 16 1.95 8.84 -15.04
CA SER A 16 1.50 10.08 -14.39
C SER A 16 -0.03 10.17 -14.32
N ALA A 17 -0.72 9.85 -15.41
CA ALA A 17 -2.18 9.84 -15.43
C ALA A 17 -2.79 8.75 -14.52
N ALA A 18 -2.10 7.64 -14.29
CA ALA A 18 -2.51 6.60 -13.35
C ALA A 18 -2.31 7.06 -11.89
N ILE A 19 -1.19 7.72 -11.58
CA ILE A 19 -0.91 8.29 -10.25
C ILE A 19 -1.96 9.33 -9.87
N GLU A 20 -2.29 10.25 -10.79
CA GLU A 20 -3.33 11.26 -10.55
C GLU A 20 -4.69 10.63 -10.28
N ARG A 21 -5.09 9.64 -11.09
CA ARG A 21 -6.35 8.90 -10.89
C ARG A 21 -6.39 8.17 -9.55
N LEU A 22 -5.29 7.52 -9.16
CA LEU A 22 -5.17 6.87 -7.84
C LEU A 22 -5.35 7.89 -6.72
N TYR A 23 -4.61 9.00 -6.79
CA TYR A 23 -4.67 10.05 -5.76
C TYR A 23 -6.09 10.60 -5.58
N ILE A 24 -6.75 10.96 -6.69
CA ILE A 24 -8.14 11.49 -6.67
C ILE A 24 -9.09 10.44 -6.09
N THR A 25 -9.01 9.19 -6.56
CA THR A 25 -9.90 8.10 -6.11
C THR A 25 -9.71 7.80 -4.62
N MET A 26 -8.46 7.73 -4.14
CA MET A 26 -8.15 7.53 -2.73
C MET A 26 -8.68 8.67 -1.87
N ARG A 27 -8.56 9.94 -2.32
CA ARG A 27 -9.11 11.09 -1.59
C ARG A 27 -10.63 11.02 -1.49
N HIS A 28 -11.32 10.59 -2.54
CA HIS A 28 -12.77 10.36 -2.50
C HIS A 28 -13.15 9.25 -1.53
N LEU A 29 -12.41 8.14 -1.50
CA LEU A 29 -12.63 7.04 -0.56
C LEU A 29 -12.42 7.48 0.88
N PHE A 30 -11.36 8.24 1.14
CA PHE A 30 -11.06 8.79 2.44
C PHE A 30 -12.21 9.69 2.95
N ASN A 31 -12.65 10.65 2.12
CA ASN A 31 -13.77 11.52 2.46
C ASN A 31 -15.09 10.76 2.68
N ARG A 32 -15.26 9.62 2.00
CA ARG A 32 -16.46 8.77 2.11
C ARG A 32 -16.47 7.92 3.38
N GLY A 33 -15.30 7.63 3.95
CA GLY A 33 -15.16 6.86 5.20
C GLY A 33 -15.42 5.35 5.08
N PHE A 34 -15.65 4.83 3.87
CA PHE A 34 -15.74 3.39 3.63
C PHE A 34 -15.29 3.01 2.21
N TYR A 35 -14.76 1.79 2.06
CA TYR A 35 -14.25 1.23 0.81
C TYR A 35 -14.88 -0.14 0.54
N LYS A 36 -15.33 -0.36 -0.70
CA LYS A 36 -15.79 -1.67 -1.18
C LYS A 36 -14.85 -2.15 -2.29
N PRO A 37 -14.01 -3.18 -2.02
CA PRO A 37 -13.03 -3.67 -2.99
C PRO A 37 -13.61 -4.11 -4.34
N MET A 38 -14.78 -4.74 -4.33
CA MET A 38 -15.47 -5.21 -5.56
C MET A 38 -16.48 -4.18 -6.10
N GLY A 39 -16.41 -2.93 -5.64
CA GLY A 39 -17.25 -1.84 -6.15
C GLY A 39 -16.54 -1.02 -7.24
N VAL A 40 -17.25 -0.05 -7.80
CA VAL A 40 -16.72 0.84 -8.86
C VAL A 40 -15.39 1.49 -8.47
N SER A 41 -15.28 1.99 -7.24
CA SER A 41 -14.04 2.62 -6.76
C SER A 41 -12.88 1.63 -6.62
N GLY A 42 -13.15 0.38 -6.27
CA GLY A 42 -12.13 -0.67 -6.20
C GLY A 42 -11.64 -1.08 -7.58
N GLU A 43 -12.55 -1.22 -8.55
CA GLU A 43 -12.19 -1.50 -9.93
C GLU A 43 -11.33 -0.37 -10.51
N THR A 44 -11.71 0.89 -10.28
CA THR A 44 -10.94 2.06 -10.74
C THR A 44 -9.53 2.10 -10.14
N LEU A 45 -9.38 1.79 -8.84
CA LEU A 45 -8.07 1.70 -8.21
C LEU A 45 -7.25 0.55 -8.81
N ARG A 46 -7.87 -0.60 -9.05
CA ARG A 46 -7.23 -1.79 -9.63
C ARG A 46 -6.72 -1.51 -11.04
N GLU A 47 -7.55 -0.96 -11.91
CA GLU A 47 -7.17 -0.56 -13.27
C GLU A 47 -6.02 0.45 -13.27
N ALA A 48 -6.08 1.44 -12.37
CA ALA A 48 -5.03 2.44 -12.27
C ALA A 48 -3.71 1.84 -11.75
N LEU A 49 -3.76 0.89 -10.81
CA LEU A 49 -2.57 0.15 -10.36
C LEU A 49 -1.98 -0.74 -11.47
N LEU A 50 -2.82 -1.46 -12.22
CA LEU A 50 -2.39 -2.28 -13.36
C LEU A 50 -1.79 -1.42 -14.47
N SER A 51 -2.33 -0.22 -14.69
CA SER A 51 -1.76 0.75 -15.62
C SER A 51 -0.43 1.29 -15.11
N LEU A 52 -0.32 1.63 -13.83
CA LEU A 52 0.89 2.18 -13.24
C LEU A 52 2.05 1.18 -13.22
N ARG A 53 1.77 -0.11 -12.98
CA ARG A 53 2.78 -1.19 -12.77
C ARG A 53 3.92 -0.72 -11.86
N PRO A 54 3.64 -0.39 -10.59
CA PRO A 54 4.66 0.12 -9.69
C PRO A 54 5.76 -0.91 -9.52
N GLU A 55 7.01 -0.46 -9.48
CA GLU A 55 8.17 -1.35 -9.34
C GLU A 55 8.10 -2.21 -8.07
N ILE A 56 7.53 -1.67 -6.99
CA ILE A 56 7.28 -2.39 -5.73
C ILE A 56 6.32 -3.58 -5.88
N TYR A 57 5.54 -3.65 -6.95
CA TYR A 57 4.62 -4.74 -7.27
C TYR A 57 5.04 -5.51 -8.53
N GLY A 58 6.26 -5.31 -9.02
CA GLY A 58 6.91 -6.16 -10.03
C GLY A 58 6.02 -6.52 -11.22
N SER A 59 5.72 -7.81 -11.35
CA SER A 59 4.95 -8.42 -12.44
C SER A 59 3.44 -8.44 -12.19
N ILE A 60 2.88 -7.49 -11.41
CA ILE A 60 1.43 -7.40 -11.11
C ILE A 60 0.50 -7.41 -12.34
N ALA A 61 1.02 -7.06 -13.52
CA ALA A 61 0.29 -7.09 -14.79
C ALA A 61 0.48 -8.39 -15.60
N GLU A 62 1.21 -9.37 -15.06
CA GLU A 62 1.44 -10.68 -15.65
C GLU A 62 0.65 -11.74 -14.87
N GLU A 63 0.21 -12.82 -15.52
CA GLU A 63 -0.55 -13.92 -14.88
C GLU A 63 0.30 -14.83 -13.96
N LYS A 64 1.50 -14.38 -13.57
CA LYS A 64 2.41 -15.15 -12.71
C LYS A 64 2.18 -14.80 -11.23
N VAL A 65 2.37 -15.78 -10.35
CA VAL A 65 2.31 -15.57 -8.90
C VAL A 65 3.45 -14.64 -8.49
N GLU A 66 3.12 -13.42 -8.03
CA GLU A 66 4.08 -12.37 -7.65
C GLU A 66 4.68 -12.64 -6.25
N LEU A 67 5.61 -13.60 -6.19
CA LEU A 67 6.32 -13.99 -4.96
C LEU A 67 7.21 -12.87 -4.40
N ASN A 68 7.80 -12.03 -5.25
CA ASN A 68 8.71 -10.98 -4.81
C ASN A 68 7.95 -9.84 -4.11
N GLY A 69 6.78 -9.45 -4.65
CA GLY A 69 5.88 -8.50 -3.98
C GLY A 69 5.40 -9.01 -2.62
N LEU A 70 5.04 -10.30 -2.52
CA LEU A 70 4.66 -10.89 -1.23
C LEU A 70 5.82 -10.90 -0.23
N LEU A 71 7.01 -11.30 -0.67
CA LEU A 71 8.23 -11.26 0.14
C LEU A 71 8.53 -9.82 0.62
N TYR A 72 8.41 -8.84 -0.27
CA TYR A 72 8.61 -7.42 0.04
C TYR A 72 7.72 -6.93 1.19
N VAL A 73 6.45 -7.38 1.21
CA VAL A 73 5.48 -7.04 2.24
C VAL A 73 5.80 -7.76 3.55
N ILE A 74 5.99 -9.08 3.51
CA ILE A 74 6.26 -9.90 4.71
C ILE A 74 7.50 -9.42 5.45
N GLU A 75 8.58 -9.09 4.73
CA GLU A 75 9.83 -8.63 5.36
C GLU A 75 9.72 -7.25 6.03
N ARG A 76 8.61 -6.51 5.82
CA ARG A 76 8.40 -5.15 6.33
C ARG A 76 7.28 -5.03 7.34
N LEU A 77 6.48 -6.07 7.52
CA LEU A 77 5.40 -6.09 8.51
C LEU A 77 5.91 -6.71 9.83
N PRO A 78 5.45 -6.18 10.98
CA PRO A 78 5.71 -6.82 12.26
C PRO A 78 4.94 -8.14 12.37
N ILE A 79 5.56 -9.11 13.05
CA ILE A 79 4.95 -10.42 13.31
C ILE A 79 3.72 -10.22 14.19
N GLY A 80 2.61 -10.88 13.86
CA GLY A 80 1.37 -10.81 14.63
C GLY A 80 0.48 -9.61 14.27
N ILE A 81 0.81 -8.82 13.25
CA ILE A 81 -0.05 -7.72 12.80
C ILE A 81 -1.41 -8.20 12.30
N GLU A 82 -1.47 -9.44 11.81
CA GLU A 82 -2.66 -10.12 11.29
C GLU A 82 -3.70 -10.42 12.37
N GLU A 83 -3.29 -10.50 13.63
CA GLU A 83 -4.18 -10.73 14.78
C GLU A 83 -4.78 -9.41 15.27
N CYS A 84 -4.20 -8.27 14.88
CA CYS A 84 -4.62 -6.96 15.35
C CYS A 84 -5.70 -6.35 14.45
N ARG A 85 -6.77 -5.86 15.08
CA ARG A 85 -7.83 -5.10 14.43
C ARG A 85 -7.46 -3.64 14.22
N TYR A 86 -6.64 -3.08 15.12
CA TYR A 86 -6.26 -1.68 15.12
C TYR A 86 -4.74 -1.54 15.00
N ILE A 87 -4.31 -0.72 14.04
CA ILE A 87 -2.91 -0.40 13.81
C ILE A 87 -2.75 1.11 13.96
N ASN A 88 -2.01 1.52 14.98
CA ASN A 88 -1.72 2.92 15.24
C ASN A 88 -0.29 3.25 14.80
N LEU A 89 -0.15 4.40 14.15
CA LEU A 89 1.13 4.93 13.72
C LEU A 89 1.47 6.09 14.66
N THR A 90 2.44 5.86 15.54
CA THR A 90 2.79 6.81 16.62
C THR A 90 4.23 7.26 16.49
N SER A 91 4.59 8.37 17.11
CA SER A 91 5.99 8.73 17.33
C SER A 91 6.59 7.88 18.46
N ASP A 92 7.86 8.10 18.83
CA ASP A 92 8.45 7.51 20.03
C ASP A 92 7.72 8.04 21.29
N GLU A 93 6.79 7.22 21.79
CA GLU A 93 6.02 7.47 23.02
C GLU A 93 6.73 6.89 24.26
N GLY A 94 7.97 6.40 24.12
CA GLY A 94 8.73 5.82 25.23
C GLY A 94 8.36 4.38 25.59
N TYR A 95 7.63 3.67 24.71
CA TYR A 95 7.30 2.25 24.90
C TYR A 95 8.56 1.37 25.04
N SER A 96 9.69 1.80 24.50
CA SER A 96 11.00 1.16 24.68
C SER A 96 11.42 1.01 26.15
N LYS A 97 10.87 1.81 27.07
CA LYS A 97 11.13 1.78 28.52
C LYS A 97 10.01 1.11 29.32
N SER A 98 9.00 0.60 28.64
CA SER A 98 7.82 -0.02 29.26
C SER A 98 7.96 -1.55 29.36
N HIS A 99 6.88 -2.23 29.73
CA HIS A 99 6.80 -3.69 29.76
C HIS A 99 6.53 -4.32 28.39
N PHE A 100 6.25 -3.53 27.36
CA PHE A 100 5.96 -4.05 26.03
C PHE A 100 7.22 -4.54 25.32
N GLN A 101 7.14 -5.70 24.69
CA GLN A 101 8.22 -6.25 23.88
C GLN A 101 8.26 -5.56 22.52
N SER A 102 9.45 -5.10 22.12
CA SER A 102 9.66 -4.55 20.78
C SER A 102 9.68 -5.66 19.72
N ILE A 103 8.88 -5.48 18.68
CA ILE A 103 8.80 -6.30 17.47
C ILE A 103 9.38 -5.46 16.33
N VAL A 104 10.52 -5.89 15.76
CA VAL A 104 11.21 -5.13 14.71
C VAL A 104 11.16 -5.91 13.39
N PRO A 105 10.51 -5.38 12.34
CA PRO A 105 10.50 -6.04 11.04
C PRO A 105 11.89 -6.06 10.40
N PRO A 106 12.30 -7.16 9.74
CA PRO A 106 13.66 -7.34 9.21
C PRO A 106 14.16 -6.22 8.30
N LYS A 107 13.29 -5.70 7.41
CA LYS A 107 13.67 -4.68 6.42
C LYS A 107 13.21 -3.27 6.78
N ARG A 108 12.12 -3.10 7.54
CA ARG A 108 11.59 -1.77 7.91
C ARG A 108 12.33 -1.15 9.10
N ARG A 109 12.90 -1.98 10.00
CA ARG A 109 13.75 -1.57 11.13
C ARG A 109 13.15 -0.47 12.02
N ARG A 110 11.84 -0.51 12.23
CA ARG A 110 11.11 0.38 13.16
C ARG A 110 10.55 -0.46 14.30
N ASN A 111 10.51 0.09 15.51
CA ASN A 111 9.92 -0.63 16.63
C ASN A 111 8.41 -0.67 16.47
N CYS A 112 7.85 -1.85 16.72
CA CYS A 112 6.42 -2.07 16.82
C CYS A 112 6.14 -2.67 18.19
N TYR A 113 5.04 -2.31 18.82
CA TYR A 113 4.64 -2.83 20.12
C TYR A 113 3.22 -3.32 20.03
N ARG A 114 2.99 -4.55 20.48
CA ARG A 114 1.66 -5.08 20.71
C ARG A 114 1.17 -4.54 22.06
N ILE A 115 0.12 -3.73 22.05
CA ILE A 115 -0.44 -3.10 23.26
C ILE A 115 -1.43 -4.07 23.93
N ASP A 116 -2.25 -4.73 23.12
CA ASP A 116 -3.18 -5.79 23.53
C ASP A 116 -3.45 -6.76 22.37
N ASP A 117 -4.41 -7.67 22.53
CA ASP A 117 -4.75 -8.69 21.53
C ASP A 117 -5.30 -8.11 20.22
N GLU A 118 -5.87 -6.90 20.25
CA GLU A 118 -6.48 -6.27 19.08
C GLU A 118 -5.65 -5.09 18.53
N GLN A 119 -4.68 -4.57 19.28
CA GLN A 119 -3.99 -3.32 18.95
C GLN A 119 -2.46 -3.46 18.82
N MET A 120 -1.95 -2.92 17.72
CA MET A 120 -0.51 -2.75 17.48
C MET A 120 -0.15 -1.30 17.22
N ASN A 121 0.87 -0.80 17.91
CA ASN A 121 1.46 0.51 17.68
C ASN A 121 2.77 0.35 16.90
N ILE A 122 2.96 1.14 15.86
CA ILE A 122 4.16 1.16 15.01
C ILE A 122 4.79 2.54 15.11
N GLU A 123 6.03 2.61 15.59
CA GLU A 123 6.79 3.86 15.62
C GLU A 123 7.11 4.33 14.18
N ILE A 124 6.93 5.62 13.89
CA ILE A 124 7.19 6.22 12.57
C ILE A 124 8.32 7.24 12.55
#